data_AF-A0A183EAY6-F1
#
_entry.id   AF-A0A183EAY6-F1
#
_cell.length_a   1.000
_cell.length_b   1.000
_cell.length_c   1.000
_cell.angle_alpha   90.00
_cell.angle_beta   90.00
_cell.angle_gamma   90.00
#
_symmetry.space_group_name_H-M   'P 1'
#
loop_
_entity.id
_entity.type
_entity.pdbx_description
1 polymer ?
#
loop_
_entity_poly.entity_id
_entity_poly.type
_entity_poly.pdbx_seq_one_letter_code
_entity_poly.pdbx_strand_id
1 'polypeptide(L)'
;MFEASLNGATVARPVFFEFRDDPNTHELSHQIMWGSALLFVPVVYEGAESVKGYLPPSATWYSIRDIDYGYRIVKTGWSTFAAPTTGAQSVKGYLPPSATWYSIRDVDYGYRIVKTGWSTFAAPTTVHIPVFIRAYDENGNALPAHGQLFWDDGETLSGLKVPPLEIIDILGYEFRPDSGSMKINDASISEVLFNYEPKTKRLLIRKHELLNLATARGHSDALRWTHSGERGDDAVPIGERVDCNPSPGASQQMCLQHNCIWDGITDHDSNPTVPLCYVPPNSGYIITKKMNYGSYPKLALSSAPYGATNPYGANISPITF
;
A
#
# COMPACT_ATOMS: atom_id res chain seq x y z
N MET A 1 13.27 -7.24 -16.04
CA MET A 1 14.30 -7.46 -17.07
C MET A 1 14.01 -8.67 -17.93
N PHE A 2 13.72 -9.85 -17.36
CA PHE A 2 13.33 -11.03 -18.14
C PHE A 2 12.17 -10.77 -19.13
N GLU A 3 11.04 -10.25 -18.65
CA GLU A 3 9.88 -9.87 -19.49
C GLU A 3 10.24 -8.86 -20.59
N ALA A 4 11.12 -7.89 -20.27
CA ALA A 4 11.59 -6.91 -21.25
C ALA A 4 12.41 -7.58 -22.37
N SER A 5 13.26 -8.55 -22.00
CA SER A 5 14.09 -9.29 -22.93
C SER A 5 13.30 -10.23 -23.84
N LEU A 6 12.21 -10.81 -23.36
CA LEU A 6 11.41 -11.77 -24.14
C LEU A 6 10.34 -11.10 -24.98
N ASN A 7 9.64 -10.13 -24.40
CA ASN A 7 8.42 -9.57 -24.99
C ASN A 7 8.59 -8.11 -25.44
N GLY A 8 9.79 -7.53 -25.29
CA GLY A 8 10.04 -6.12 -25.61
C GLY A 8 9.34 -5.15 -24.65
N ALA A 9 8.90 -5.63 -23.48
CA ALA A 9 8.30 -4.79 -22.46
C ALA A 9 9.32 -3.77 -21.89
N THR A 10 8.83 -2.70 -21.28
CA THR A 10 9.67 -1.65 -20.68
C THR A 10 9.90 -1.92 -19.18
N VAL A 11 11.09 -1.63 -18.65
CA VAL A 11 11.37 -1.81 -17.21
C VAL A 11 10.92 -0.58 -16.43
N ALA A 12 11.57 0.56 -16.67
CA ALA A 12 11.04 1.88 -16.32
C ALA A 12 10.16 2.37 -17.48
N ARG A 13 8.95 2.85 -17.19
CA ARG A 13 7.99 3.27 -18.21
C ARG A 13 7.20 4.51 -17.80
N PRO A 14 6.77 5.33 -18.77
CA PRO A 14 5.85 6.43 -18.50
C PRO A 14 4.54 5.93 -17.89
N VAL A 15 3.91 6.73 -17.04
CA VAL A 15 2.66 6.37 -16.35
C VAL A 15 1.52 6.06 -17.35
N PHE A 16 1.46 6.79 -18.47
CA PHE A 16 0.43 6.59 -19.50
C PHE A 16 0.46 5.21 -20.17
N PHE A 17 1.54 4.42 -20.03
CA PHE A 17 1.56 3.04 -20.54
C PHE A 17 0.52 2.16 -19.82
N GLU A 18 0.27 2.43 -18.53
CA GLU A 18 -0.69 1.68 -17.71
C GLU A 18 -2.06 2.37 -17.63
N PHE A 19 -2.11 3.67 -17.93
CA PHE A 19 -3.28 4.53 -17.76
C PHE A 19 -3.53 5.36 -19.03
N ARG A 20 -3.58 4.68 -20.18
CA ARG A 20 -3.67 5.32 -21.51
C ARG A 20 -4.84 6.30 -21.63
N ASP A 21 -5.98 5.96 -21.03
CA ASP A 21 -7.22 6.73 -21.16
C ASP A 21 -7.29 7.94 -20.20
N ASP A 22 -6.31 8.09 -19.30
CA ASP A 22 -6.21 9.25 -18.41
C ASP A 22 -5.29 10.32 -19.03
N PRO A 23 -5.85 11.43 -19.55
CA PRO A 23 -5.06 12.45 -20.25
C PRO A 23 -4.05 13.15 -19.33
N ASN A 24 -4.29 13.16 -18.01
CA ASN A 24 -3.34 13.75 -17.06
C ASN A 24 -2.01 13.00 -17.02
N THR A 25 -1.97 11.76 -17.52
CA THR A 25 -0.78 10.92 -17.47
C THR A 25 0.17 11.14 -18.65
N HIS A 26 -0.29 11.78 -19.72
CA HIS A 26 0.45 11.92 -20.98
C HIS A 26 1.58 12.96 -20.88
N GLU A 27 1.39 13.99 -20.05
CA GLU A 27 2.35 15.09 -19.85
C GLU A 27 3.20 14.95 -18.58
N LEU A 28 3.09 13.82 -17.87
CA LEU A 28 3.85 13.59 -16.65
C LEU A 28 5.34 13.44 -16.95
N SER A 29 6.14 14.38 -16.42
CA SER A 29 7.57 14.45 -16.70
C SER A 29 8.47 13.93 -15.57
N HIS A 30 8.01 14.00 -14.31
CA HIS A 30 8.84 13.73 -13.12
C HIS A 30 8.30 12.58 -12.25
N GLN A 31 7.66 11.58 -12.87
CA GLN A 31 7.23 10.35 -12.21
C GLN A 31 7.24 9.19 -13.21
N ILE A 32 7.61 8.00 -12.74
CA ILE A 32 7.76 6.82 -13.59
C ILE A 32 7.12 5.61 -12.94
N MET A 33 6.67 4.65 -13.76
CA MET A 33 6.31 3.32 -13.30
C MET A 33 7.50 2.38 -13.47
N TRP A 34 7.69 1.45 -12.53
CA TRP A 34 8.54 0.28 -12.69
C TRP A 34 7.66 -0.95 -12.87
N GLY A 35 7.68 -1.51 -14.08
CA GLY A 35 6.64 -2.44 -14.51
C GLY A 35 5.24 -1.80 -14.45
N SER A 36 4.22 -2.59 -14.15
CA SER A 36 2.81 -2.15 -14.13
C SER A 36 2.29 -1.72 -12.76
N ALA A 37 3.06 -1.95 -11.69
CA ALA A 37 2.52 -1.93 -10.33
C ALA A 37 3.32 -1.09 -9.32
N LEU A 38 4.41 -0.42 -9.71
CA LEU A 38 5.20 0.41 -8.80
C LEU A 38 5.35 1.82 -9.37
N LEU A 39 4.73 2.82 -8.75
CA LEU A 39 4.87 4.22 -9.16
C LEU A 39 5.91 4.96 -8.32
N PHE A 40 6.84 5.66 -8.96
CA PHE A 40 7.91 6.43 -8.36
C PHE A 40 7.59 7.93 -8.52
N VAL A 41 7.51 8.68 -7.42
CA VAL A 41 7.28 10.16 -7.42
C VAL A 41 8.44 10.89 -6.72
N PRO A 42 9.59 11.08 -7.40
CA PRO A 42 10.79 11.65 -6.79
C PRO A 42 10.70 13.16 -6.52
N VAL A 43 11.35 13.61 -5.44
CA VAL A 43 11.71 15.02 -5.25
C VAL A 43 12.83 15.38 -6.23
N VAL A 44 12.60 16.37 -7.09
CA VAL A 44 13.56 16.79 -8.14
C VAL A 44 14.08 18.21 -7.98
N TYR A 45 13.70 18.90 -6.89
CA TYR A 45 14.14 20.26 -6.60
C TYR A 45 14.88 20.30 -5.26
N GLU A 46 16.00 21.03 -5.24
CA GLU A 46 16.84 21.18 -4.05
C GLU A 46 16.07 21.84 -2.90
N GLY A 47 16.27 21.33 -1.68
CA GLY A 47 15.67 21.88 -0.46
C GLY A 47 14.16 21.61 -0.29
N ALA A 48 13.51 20.91 -1.22
CA ALA A 48 12.09 20.61 -1.12
C ALA A 48 11.80 19.52 -0.08
N GLU A 49 10.87 19.79 0.84
CA GLU A 49 10.40 18.84 1.86
C GLU A 49 9.06 18.18 1.50
N SER A 50 8.62 18.37 0.26
CA SER A 50 7.42 17.75 -0.30
C SER A 50 7.52 17.63 -1.81
N VAL A 51 6.76 16.70 -2.39
CA VAL A 51 6.67 16.50 -3.83
C VAL A 51 5.21 16.48 -4.26
N LYS A 52 4.88 17.17 -5.35
CA LYS A 52 3.58 17.06 -6.02
C LYS A 52 3.67 15.94 -7.06
N GLY A 53 2.79 14.96 -6.96
CA GLY A 53 2.67 13.87 -7.92
C GLY A 53 1.22 13.64 -8.31
N TYR A 54 1.03 12.94 -9.42
CA TYR A 54 -0.27 12.50 -9.89
C TYR A 54 -0.45 11.00 -9.64
N LEU A 55 -1.48 10.62 -8.91
CA LEU A 55 -1.87 9.23 -8.72
C LEU A 55 -3.13 8.96 -9.56
N PRO A 56 -3.06 8.18 -10.65
CA PRO A 56 -4.23 7.81 -11.44
C PRO A 56 -5.42 7.34 -10.58
N PRO A 57 -6.58 8.04 -10.64
CA PRO A 57 -7.73 7.74 -9.77
C PRO A 57 -8.40 6.39 -10.04
N SER A 58 -8.22 5.82 -11.23
CA SER A 58 -8.72 4.49 -11.62
C SER A 58 -7.95 3.33 -10.98
N ALA A 59 -7.01 3.62 -10.08
CA ALA A 59 -6.26 2.65 -9.31
C ALA A 59 -6.27 3.01 -7.82
N THR A 60 -6.23 1.97 -6.97
CA THR A 60 -5.89 2.10 -5.56
C THR A 60 -4.38 2.10 -5.39
N TRP A 61 -3.85 2.93 -4.49
CA TRP A 61 -2.41 3.06 -4.26
C TRP A 61 -2.09 2.80 -2.79
N TYR A 62 -1.02 2.08 -2.48
CA TYR A 62 -0.54 1.83 -1.11
C TYR A 62 0.88 2.34 -0.95
N SER A 63 1.21 3.09 0.10
CA SER A 63 2.60 3.49 0.33
C SER A 63 3.45 2.31 0.75
N ILE A 64 4.67 2.21 0.23
CA ILE A 64 5.71 1.31 0.76
C ILE A 64 6.90 2.06 1.38
N ARG A 65 6.72 3.33 1.75
CA ARG A 65 7.76 4.07 2.50
C ARG A 65 7.75 3.64 3.95
N ASP A 66 8.91 3.61 4.59
CA ASP A 66 9.02 3.17 5.99
C ASP A 66 8.07 3.89 6.96
N ILE A 67 7.87 5.20 6.77
CA ILE A 67 7.06 6.04 7.68
C ILE A 67 5.55 5.79 7.60
N ASP A 68 5.05 5.28 6.47
CA ASP A 68 3.63 5.06 6.20
C ASP A 68 3.40 3.79 5.39
N TYR A 69 4.22 2.77 5.64
CA TYR A 69 4.17 1.50 4.93
C TYR A 69 2.80 0.82 5.10
N GLY A 70 2.22 0.36 3.99
CA GLY A 70 0.95 -0.34 3.95
C GLY A 70 -0.29 0.55 4.00
N TYR A 71 -0.14 1.87 4.19
CA TYR A 71 -1.30 2.77 4.17
C TYR A 71 -1.83 2.94 2.74
N ARG A 72 -3.14 2.76 2.58
CA ARG A 72 -3.85 3.11 1.35
C ARG A 72 -3.88 4.62 1.19
N ILE A 73 -3.44 5.11 0.03
CA ILE A 73 -3.57 6.50 -0.36
C ILE A 73 -4.99 6.73 -0.86
N VAL A 74 -5.74 7.52 -0.09
CA VAL A 74 -7.15 7.80 -0.35
C VAL A 74 -7.31 8.95 -1.35
N LYS A 75 -6.49 10.00 -1.22
CA LYS A 75 -6.50 11.13 -2.14
C LYS A 75 -5.66 10.84 -3.40
N THR A 76 -6.34 10.37 -4.44
CA THR A 76 -5.78 10.20 -5.78
C THR A 76 -5.95 11.48 -6.62
N GLY A 77 -5.45 11.45 -7.86
CA GLY A 77 -5.23 12.62 -8.71
C GLY A 77 -3.98 13.39 -8.30
N TRP A 78 -3.98 14.70 -8.51
CA TRP A 78 -2.89 15.57 -8.08
C TRP A 78 -2.84 15.68 -6.55
N SER A 79 -1.78 15.14 -5.96
CA SER A 79 -1.55 15.08 -4.52
C SER A 79 -0.15 15.57 -4.16
N THR A 80 -0.03 16.13 -2.95
CA THR A 80 1.26 16.55 -2.39
C THR A 80 1.65 15.58 -1.29
N PHE A 81 2.82 14.98 -1.43
CA PHE A 81 3.37 14.01 -0.49
C PHE A 81 4.48 14.67 0.32
N ALA A 82 4.42 14.51 1.65
CA ALA A 82 5.53 14.90 2.50
C ALA A 82 6.78 14.10 2.12
N ALA A 83 7.90 14.79 1.94
CA ALA A 83 9.21 14.22 1.66
C ALA A 83 10.23 14.84 2.62
N PRO A 84 10.07 14.61 3.94
CA PRO A 84 10.94 15.23 4.94
C PRO A 84 12.38 14.77 4.72
N THR A 85 13.31 15.73 4.76
CA THR A 85 14.76 15.52 4.57
C THR A 85 15.39 14.60 5.63
N THR A 86 14.63 14.28 6.68
CA THR A 86 15.01 13.38 7.78
C THR A 86 14.54 11.93 7.57
N GLY A 87 13.74 11.64 6.53
CA GLY A 87 12.86 10.46 6.48
C GLY A 87 13.42 9.16 5.88
N ALA A 88 14.31 9.21 4.88
CA ALA A 88 14.91 7.99 4.31
C ALA A 88 16.43 8.03 4.50
N GLN A 89 16.92 7.60 5.68
CA GLN A 89 18.36 7.48 5.90
C GLN A 89 18.93 6.19 5.30
N SER A 90 18.07 5.21 5.02
CA SER A 90 18.47 3.91 4.50
C SER A 90 17.35 3.12 3.84
N VAL A 91 17.70 2.24 2.89
CA VAL A 91 16.83 1.21 2.30
C VAL A 91 17.35 -0.16 2.71
N LYS A 92 16.47 -1.08 3.08
CA LYS A 92 16.83 -2.49 3.30
C LYS A 92 16.81 -3.24 1.98
N GLY A 93 17.89 -3.95 1.66
CA GLY A 93 17.97 -4.84 0.51
C GLY A 93 18.62 -6.16 0.90
N TYR A 94 18.25 -7.22 0.18
CA TYR A 94 18.89 -8.52 0.32
C TYR A 94 19.95 -8.69 -0.77
N LEU A 95 21.21 -8.87 -0.38
CA LEU A 95 22.31 -9.19 -1.30
C LEU A 95 22.69 -10.67 -1.14
N PRO A 96 22.44 -11.54 -2.12
CA PRO A 96 22.89 -12.93 -2.11
C PRO A 96 24.36 -13.08 -1.69
N PRO A 97 24.67 -13.80 -0.60
CA PRO A 97 26.05 -14.02 -0.13
C PRO A 97 26.96 -14.78 -1.09
N SER A 98 26.38 -15.46 -2.07
CA SER A 98 27.10 -16.23 -3.09
C SER A 98 27.71 -15.37 -4.19
N ALA A 99 27.39 -14.08 -4.26
CA ALA A 99 27.83 -13.16 -5.30
C ALA A 99 28.69 -12.02 -4.74
N THR A 100 29.56 -11.47 -5.59
CA THR A 100 30.31 -10.25 -5.26
C THR A 100 29.54 -9.03 -5.75
N TRP A 101 29.17 -8.15 -4.82
CA TRP A 101 28.35 -6.98 -5.12
C TRP A 101 29.21 -5.71 -5.15
N TYR A 102 28.90 -4.83 -6.09
CA TYR A 102 29.47 -3.49 -6.20
C TYR A 102 28.35 -2.45 -6.19
N SER A 103 28.57 -1.33 -5.52
CA SER A 103 27.60 -0.24 -5.54
C SER A 103 27.64 0.50 -6.88
N ILE A 104 26.47 0.90 -7.37
CA ILE A 104 26.29 1.74 -8.57
C ILE A 104 25.78 3.14 -8.20
N ARG A 105 25.75 3.49 -6.91
CA ARG A 105 25.32 4.82 -6.47
C ARG A 105 26.46 5.80 -6.66
N ASP A 106 26.16 7.03 -7.06
CA ASP A 106 27.18 8.05 -7.33
C ASP A 106 28.16 8.27 -6.15
N VAL A 107 27.69 8.13 -4.91
CA VAL A 107 28.49 8.35 -3.69
C VAL A 107 29.50 7.25 -3.37
N ASP A 108 29.30 6.04 -3.91
CA ASP A 108 30.17 4.89 -3.66
C ASP A 108 30.25 3.96 -4.88
N TYR A 109 30.20 4.56 -6.05
CA TYR A 109 30.23 3.84 -7.32
C TYR A 109 31.48 2.98 -7.42
N GLY A 110 31.30 1.70 -7.75
CA GLY A 110 32.38 0.71 -7.83
C GLY A 110 32.89 0.21 -6.46
N TYR A 111 32.31 0.63 -5.34
CA TYR A 111 32.69 0.13 -4.03
C TYR A 111 32.15 -1.30 -3.81
N ARG A 112 33.05 -2.22 -3.44
CA ARG A 112 32.68 -3.62 -3.16
C ARG A 112 31.91 -3.72 -1.84
N ILE A 113 30.69 -4.24 -1.89
CA ILE A 113 29.84 -4.42 -0.71
C ILE A 113 30.24 -5.71 0.00
N VAL A 114 30.81 -5.55 1.21
CA VAL A 114 31.38 -6.66 1.99
C VAL A 114 30.33 -7.37 2.86
N LYS A 115 29.23 -6.69 3.17
CA LYS A 115 28.13 -7.23 3.99
C LYS A 115 27.00 -7.70 3.07
N THR A 116 26.85 -9.02 2.99
CA THR A 116 25.81 -9.71 2.22
C THR A 116 24.71 -10.25 3.15
N GLY A 117 23.60 -10.70 2.58
CA GLY A 117 22.35 -10.99 3.27
C GLY A 117 21.47 -9.74 3.38
N TRP A 118 20.52 -9.76 4.32
CA TRP A 118 19.71 -8.58 4.64
C TRP A 118 20.62 -7.45 5.16
N SER A 119 20.72 -6.40 4.37
CA SER A 119 21.61 -5.28 4.63
C SER A 119 20.87 -3.97 4.49
N THR A 120 21.27 -3.01 5.32
CA THR A 120 20.74 -1.66 5.32
C THR A 120 21.71 -0.78 4.55
N PHE A 121 21.27 -0.24 3.43
CA PHE A 121 22.05 0.64 2.57
C PHE A 121 21.68 2.08 2.86
N ALA A 122 22.67 2.93 3.10
CA ALA A 122 22.41 4.37 3.21
C ALA A 122 21.63 4.86 1.97
N ALA A 123 20.50 5.51 2.17
CA ALA A 123 19.82 6.21 1.09
C ALA A 123 20.14 7.68 1.34
N PRO A 124 21.28 8.20 0.82
CA PRO A 124 21.51 9.62 0.93
C PRO A 124 20.30 10.37 0.35
N THR A 125 20.03 11.54 0.92
CA THR A 125 18.82 12.38 0.84
C THR A 125 18.34 12.78 -0.57
N THR A 126 18.95 12.24 -1.62
CA THR A 126 18.64 12.46 -3.03
C THR A 126 17.79 11.36 -3.67
N VAL A 127 17.48 10.27 -2.95
CA VAL A 127 16.65 9.17 -3.50
C VAL A 127 15.44 8.91 -2.60
N HIS A 128 14.52 9.87 -2.59
CA HIS A 128 13.20 9.71 -1.98
C HIS A 128 12.23 9.21 -3.04
N ILE A 129 12.00 7.90 -3.04
CA ILE A 129 11.06 7.30 -3.98
C ILE A 129 9.87 6.79 -3.17
N PRO A 130 8.73 7.49 -3.15
CA PRO A 130 7.49 6.88 -2.76
C PRO A 130 7.15 5.83 -3.82
N VAL A 131 6.84 4.62 -3.37
CA VAL A 131 6.45 3.53 -4.25
C VAL A 131 5.03 3.11 -3.89
N PHE A 132 4.20 2.92 -4.91
CA PHE A 132 2.78 2.64 -4.74
C PHE A 132 2.27 1.47 -5.59
N ILE A 133 1.38 0.63 -5.01
CA ILE A 133 0.82 -0.59 -5.64
C ILE A 133 -0.64 -0.44 -6.05
N ARG A 134 -0.99 -0.88 -7.28
CA ARG A 134 -2.35 -0.96 -7.84
C ARG A 134 -3.12 -2.20 -7.35
N ALA A 135 -4.36 -2.05 -6.88
CA ALA A 135 -5.17 -3.18 -6.39
C ALA A 135 -6.61 -3.33 -6.96
N TYR A 136 -7.17 -2.31 -7.61
CA TYR A 136 -8.57 -2.32 -8.09
C TYR A 136 -8.66 -1.83 -9.54
N ASP A 137 -9.73 -2.20 -10.23
CA ASP A 137 -10.06 -1.65 -11.55
C ASP A 137 -10.76 -0.28 -11.42
N GLU A 138 -11.00 0.34 -12.59
CA GLU A 138 -11.68 1.64 -12.73
C GLU A 138 -13.12 1.66 -12.21
N ASN A 139 -13.72 0.50 -11.95
CA ASN A 139 -15.08 0.34 -11.44
C ASN A 139 -15.11 0.04 -9.92
N GLY A 140 -13.94 0.00 -9.27
CA GLY A 140 -13.82 -0.27 -7.84
C GLY A 140 -13.93 -1.77 -7.49
N ASN A 141 -13.86 -2.67 -8.47
CA ASN A 141 -13.81 -4.10 -8.20
C ASN A 141 -12.39 -4.52 -7.84
N ALA A 142 -12.26 -5.41 -6.85
CA ALA A 142 -10.99 -6.03 -6.54
C ALA A 142 -10.56 -6.85 -7.75
N LEU A 143 -9.46 -6.48 -8.39
CA LEU A 143 -8.85 -7.33 -9.40
C LEU A 143 -8.13 -8.47 -8.68
N PRO A 144 -8.15 -9.70 -9.22
CA PRO A 144 -7.21 -10.72 -8.79
C PRO A 144 -5.79 -10.15 -8.89
N ALA A 145 -5.15 -9.93 -7.75
CA ALA A 145 -3.76 -9.49 -7.72
C ALA A 145 -2.91 -10.59 -8.33
N HIS A 146 -2.17 -10.28 -9.40
CA HIS A 146 -1.29 -11.20 -10.08
C HIS A 146 0.10 -10.59 -10.22
N GLY A 147 1.10 -11.46 -10.27
CA GLY A 147 2.49 -11.07 -10.45
C GLY A 147 3.29 -12.25 -10.99
N GLN A 148 4.48 -11.95 -11.51
CA GLN A 148 5.39 -12.94 -12.06
C GLN A 148 6.74 -12.79 -11.36
N LEU A 149 7.33 -13.93 -10.99
CA LEU A 149 8.67 -14.01 -10.44
C LEU A 149 9.54 -14.84 -11.38
N PHE A 150 10.64 -14.25 -11.81
CA PHE A 150 11.68 -14.96 -12.55
C PHE A 150 12.88 -15.07 -11.63
N TRP A 151 13.29 -16.32 -11.36
CA TRP A 151 14.44 -16.60 -10.53
C TRP A 151 15.57 -17.15 -11.40
N ASP A 152 16.74 -16.57 -11.24
CA ASP A 152 17.97 -16.96 -11.89
C ASP A 152 19.13 -16.68 -10.90
N ASP A 153 20.27 -17.33 -11.08
CA ASP A 153 21.48 -17.02 -10.30
C ASP A 153 22.23 -15.81 -10.86
N GLY A 154 21.81 -15.32 -12.02
CA GLY A 154 22.29 -14.10 -12.67
C GLY A 154 23.55 -14.29 -13.50
N GLU A 155 24.10 -15.51 -13.58
CA GLU A 155 25.35 -15.77 -14.30
C GLU A 155 25.37 -17.09 -15.09
N THR A 156 24.81 -18.19 -14.56
CA THR A 156 25.04 -19.53 -15.09
C THR A 156 23.91 -20.05 -15.97
N LEU A 157 24.27 -20.96 -16.88
CA LEU A 157 23.31 -21.66 -17.76
C LEU A 157 22.70 -22.92 -17.10
N SER A 158 23.12 -23.30 -15.88
CA SER A 158 22.64 -24.52 -15.20
C SER A 158 22.99 -24.56 -13.72
N GLY A 159 22.09 -25.12 -12.89
CA GLY A 159 22.37 -25.40 -11.47
C GLY A 159 21.65 -24.50 -10.46
N LEU A 160 20.52 -23.90 -10.86
CA LEU A 160 19.77 -22.94 -10.06
C LEU A 160 19.29 -23.53 -8.72
N LYS A 161 19.75 -22.94 -7.61
CA LYS A 161 19.17 -23.16 -6.27
C LYS A 161 18.14 -22.08 -5.99
N VAL A 162 16.87 -22.47 -5.90
CA VAL A 162 15.78 -21.55 -5.58
C VAL A 162 15.50 -21.63 -4.08
N PRO A 163 15.59 -20.52 -3.33
CA PRO A 163 15.21 -20.50 -1.92
C PRO A 163 13.69 -20.69 -1.77
N PRO A 164 13.23 -21.22 -0.62
CA PRO A 164 11.80 -21.31 -0.37
C PRO A 164 11.20 -19.92 -0.16
N LEU A 165 9.90 -19.80 -0.44
CA LEU A 165 9.11 -18.64 -0.02
C LEU A 165 8.91 -18.72 1.50
N GLU A 166 9.08 -17.61 2.22
CA GLU A 166 8.91 -17.58 3.68
C GLU A 166 7.89 -16.54 4.17
N ILE A 167 7.73 -15.45 3.42
CA ILE A 167 6.94 -14.29 3.82
C ILE A 167 5.92 -13.99 2.74
N ILE A 168 4.67 -13.77 3.15
CA ILE A 168 3.60 -13.21 2.33
C ILE A 168 3.12 -11.95 3.07
N ASP A 169 3.22 -10.80 2.43
CA ASP A 169 2.78 -9.51 2.97
C ASP A 169 1.68 -8.96 2.06
N ILE A 170 0.45 -8.87 2.58
CA ILE A 170 -0.74 -8.49 1.83
C ILE A 170 -1.21 -7.13 2.34
N LEU A 171 -1.34 -6.18 1.43
CA LEU A 171 -1.88 -4.84 1.71
C LEU A 171 -3.34 -4.77 1.25
N GLY A 172 -4.19 -4.05 1.99
CA GLY A 172 -5.60 -3.92 1.65
C GLY A 172 -6.44 -5.17 1.94
N TYR A 173 -6.02 -6.01 2.88
CA TYR A 173 -6.78 -7.17 3.32
C TYR A 173 -7.96 -6.72 4.20
N GLU A 174 -9.15 -6.62 3.63
CA GLU A 174 -10.31 -5.95 4.24
C GLU A 174 -10.94 -6.68 5.44
N PHE A 175 -10.76 -8.00 5.53
CA PHE A 175 -11.47 -8.85 6.50
C PHE A 175 -10.54 -9.28 7.63
N ARG A 176 -11.08 -9.59 8.81
CA ARG A 176 -10.26 -10.21 9.87
C ARG A 176 -9.98 -11.67 9.51
N PRO A 177 -8.72 -12.04 9.28
CA PRO A 177 -8.38 -13.40 8.90
C PRO A 177 -8.41 -14.35 10.10
N ASP A 178 -8.86 -15.59 9.87
CA ASP A 178 -8.76 -16.66 10.85
C ASP A 178 -7.43 -17.40 10.67
N SER A 179 -6.45 -17.05 11.51
CA SER A 179 -5.13 -17.69 11.49
C SER A 179 -5.17 -19.21 11.69
N GLY A 180 -6.17 -19.76 12.39
CA GLY A 180 -6.29 -21.19 12.66
C GLY A 180 -6.81 -22.01 11.48
N SER A 181 -7.38 -21.35 10.48
CA SER A 181 -7.97 -21.98 9.30
C SER A 181 -7.00 -22.23 8.15
N MET A 182 -5.75 -21.75 8.28
CA MET A 182 -4.78 -21.74 7.19
C MET A 182 -4.39 -23.15 6.74
N LYS A 183 -4.34 -23.34 5.43
CA LYS A 183 -3.99 -24.59 4.76
C LYS A 183 -3.07 -24.35 3.57
N ILE A 184 -2.18 -25.30 3.32
CA ILE A 184 -1.39 -25.40 2.08
C ILE A 184 -1.80 -26.70 1.40
N ASN A 185 -2.28 -26.64 0.16
CA ASN A 185 -2.77 -27.80 -0.58
C ASN A 185 -3.75 -28.65 0.25
N ASP A 186 -4.65 -27.96 0.94
CA ASP A 186 -5.68 -28.50 1.83
C ASP A 186 -5.17 -29.19 3.12
N ALA A 187 -3.86 -29.22 3.36
CA ALA A 187 -3.24 -29.66 4.61
C ALA A 187 -3.11 -28.52 5.63
N SER A 188 -3.52 -28.76 6.87
CA SER A 188 -3.35 -27.80 7.98
C SER A 188 -1.88 -27.53 8.27
N ILE A 189 -1.59 -26.30 8.66
CA ILE A 189 -0.23 -25.84 8.92
C ILE A 189 -0.08 -25.32 10.35
N SER A 190 1.01 -25.72 11.03
CA SER A 190 1.41 -25.20 12.35
C SER A 190 2.57 -24.21 12.23
N GLU A 191 2.83 -23.47 13.32
CA GLU A 191 3.99 -22.57 13.46
C GLU A 191 4.05 -21.43 12.41
N VAL A 192 2.89 -20.95 11.97
CA VAL A 192 2.78 -19.78 11.11
C VAL A 192 2.62 -18.54 11.98
N LEU A 193 3.49 -17.55 11.80
CA LEU A 193 3.22 -16.20 12.29
C LEU A 193 2.18 -15.57 11.37
N PHE A 194 1.04 -15.21 11.93
CA PHE A 194 -0.10 -14.66 11.21
C PHE A 194 -0.50 -13.33 11.88
N ASN A 195 0.02 -12.22 11.36
CA ASN A 195 -0.14 -10.90 11.98
C ASN A 195 -0.99 -9.98 11.10
N TYR A 196 -2.16 -9.62 11.59
CA TYR A 196 -3.07 -8.70 10.92
C TYR A 196 -3.09 -7.35 11.66
N GLU A 197 -2.71 -6.26 10.97
CA GLU A 197 -2.83 -4.88 11.44
C GLU A 197 -4.07 -4.24 10.80
N PRO A 198 -5.17 -4.11 11.55
CA PRO A 198 -6.43 -3.68 10.97
C PRO A 198 -6.45 -2.23 10.50
N LYS A 199 -5.71 -1.32 11.16
CA LYS A 199 -5.69 0.11 10.79
C LYS A 199 -5.12 0.33 9.40
N THR A 200 -4.13 -0.48 9.02
CA THR A 200 -3.51 -0.44 7.69
C THR A 200 -4.07 -1.50 6.74
N LYS A 201 -4.99 -2.36 7.23
CA LYS A 201 -5.49 -3.53 6.50
C LYS A 201 -4.35 -4.38 5.95
N ARG A 202 -3.32 -4.60 6.77
CA ARG A 202 -2.10 -5.32 6.38
C ARG A 202 -2.09 -6.68 7.02
N LEU A 203 -1.93 -7.72 6.22
CA LEU A 203 -1.76 -9.09 6.67
C LEU A 203 -0.34 -9.57 6.36
N LEU A 204 0.45 -9.79 7.40
CA LEU A 204 1.77 -10.41 7.31
C LEU A 204 1.70 -11.87 7.75
N ILE A 205 2.01 -12.77 6.82
CA ILE A 205 2.17 -14.21 7.07
C ILE A 205 3.65 -14.54 6.95
N ARG A 206 4.19 -15.23 7.95
CA ARG A 206 5.59 -15.67 7.95
C ARG A 206 5.72 -17.09 8.51
N LYS A 207 6.44 -17.93 7.78
CA LYS A 207 6.87 -19.25 8.23
C LYS A 207 8.19 -19.60 7.56
N HIS A 208 9.10 -20.25 8.29
CA HIS A 208 10.31 -20.79 7.69
C HIS A 208 9.94 -21.88 6.68
N GLU A 209 10.53 -21.82 5.49
CA GLU A 209 10.24 -22.72 4.37
C GLU A 209 8.74 -22.89 4.05
N LEU A 210 7.97 -21.80 4.02
CA LEU A 210 6.52 -21.82 3.78
C LEU A 210 6.14 -22.56 2.49
N LEU A 211 6.84 -22.31 1.37
CA LEU A 211 6.67 -23.04 0.11
C LEU A 211 8.02 -23.32 -0.55
N ASN A 212 8.17 -24.52 -1.09
CA ASN A 212 9.33 -24.87 -1.90
C ASN A 212 9.08 -24.51 -3.37
N LEU A 213 9.73 -23.44 -3.84
CA LEU A 213 9.61 -22.97 -5.22
C LEU A 213 10.44 -23.80 -6.21
N ALA A 214 11.41 -24.60 -5.74
CA ALA A 214 12.26 -25.42 -6.60
C ALA A 214 11.50 -26.59 -7.25
N THR A 215 10.42 -27.06 -6.61
CA THR A 215 9.56 -28.14 -7.12
C THR A 215 8.42 -27.63 -8.02
N ALA A 216 8.32 -26.32 -8.24
CA ALA A 216 7.16 -25.68 -8.86
C ALA A 216 7.02 -25.85 -10.39
N ARG A 217 7.96 -26.52 -11.09
CA ARG A 217 7.77 -26.78 -12.54
C ARG A 217 6.56 -27.66 -12.76
N GLY A 218 5.50 -27.08 -13.31
CA GLY A 218 4.24 -27.77 -13.61
C GLY A 218 3.38 -28.11 -12.38
N HIS A 219 3.72 -27.59 -11.20
CA HIS A 219 2.95 -27.75 -9.97
C HIS A 219 2.39 -26.42 -9.51
N SER A 220 1.14 -26.43 -9.04
CA SER A 220 0.46 -25.27 -8.44
C SER A 220 0.20 -25.53 -6.97
N ASP A 221 0.81 -24.75 -6.08
CA ASP A 221 0.49 -24.76 -4.66
C ASP A 221 -0.58 -23.70 -4.36
N ALA A 222 -1.53 -24.06 -3.50
CA ALA A 222 -2.61 -23.16 -3.07
C ALA A 222 -2.58 -22.98 -1.55
N LEU A 223 -2.46 -21.72 -1.12
CA LEU A 223 -2.65 -21.31 0.27
C LEU A 223 -4.07 -20.79 0.44
N ARG A 224 -4.77 -21.32 1.44
CA ARG A 224 -6.18 -20.97 1.72
C ARG A 224 -6.36 -20.73 3.21
N TRP A 225 -7.17 -19.74 3.55
CA TRP A 225 -7.64 -19.48 4.90
C TRP A 225 -9.02 -18.84 4.83
N THR A 226 -9.78 -18.95 5.90
CA THR A 226 -11.04 -18.24 6.09
C THR A 226 -10.80 -16.91 6.80
N HIS A 227 -11.80 -16.04 6.72
CA HIS A 227 -11.85 -14.79 7.46
C HIS A 227 -13.24 -14.65 8.06
N SER A 228 -13.38 -13.90 9.15
CA SER A 228 -14.70 -13.58 9.67
C SER A 228 -15.44 -12.66 8.68
N GLY A 229 -16.76 -12.58 8.81
CA GLY A 229 -17.57 -11.60 8.08
C GLY A 229 -17.35 -10.16 8.55
N GLU A 230 -16.61 -9.96 9.64
CA GLU A 230 -16.31 -8.65 10.21
C GLU A 230 -15.11 -8.03 9.48
N ARG A 231 -15.30 -6.81 8.94
CA ARG A 231 -14.17 -6.04 8.39
C ARG A 231 -13.19 -5.67 9.48
N GLY A 232 -11.91 -5.76 9.11
CA GLY A 232 -10.71 -5.56 9.91
C GLY A 232 -10.81 -4.78 11.21
N ASP A 233 -11.22 -3.51 11.16
CA ASP A 233 -11.42 -2.62 12.31
C ASP A 233 -12.36 -1.45 11.95
N ASP A 234 -13.26 -1.68 11.00
CA ASP A 234 -14.16 -0.62 10.53
C ASP A 234 -15.45 -0.57 11.39
N ALA A 235 -15.77 -1.57 12.21
CA ALA A 235 -17.00 -1.57 13.00
C ALA A 235 -16.98 -0.51 14.12
N VAL A 236 -17.52 0.67 13.82
CA VAL A 236 -17.90 1.66 14.83
C VAL A 236 -19.04 1.05 15.66
N PRO A 237 -18.95 1.05 17.01
CA PRO A 237 -20.02 0.57 17.86
C PRO A 237 -21.37 1.16 17.44
N ILE A 238 -22.43 0.37 17.47
CA ILE A 238 -23.75 0.75 16.91
C ILE A 238 -24.22 2.12 17.40
N GLY A 239 -24.03 2.43 18.70
CA GLY A 239 -24.43 3.70 19.31
C GLY A 239 -23.53 4.90 18.98
N GLU A 240 -22.40 4.69 18.30
CA GLU A 240 -21.43 5.73 17.92
C GLU A 240 -21.43 5.99 16.41
N ARG A 241 -22.24 5.24 15.64
CA ARG A 241 -22.29 5.36 14.19
C ARG A 241 -22.92 6.69 13.78
N VAL A 242 -22.16 7.45 12.99
CA VAL A 242 -22.62 8.69 12.36
C VAL A 242 -22.93 8.40 10.90
N ASP A 243 -24.09 8.84 10.42
CA ASP A 243 -24.48 8.70 9.03
C ASP A 243 -23.50 9.42 8.10
N CYS A 244 -22.94 8.66 7.17
CA CYS A 244 -21.92 9.10 6.23
C CYS A 244 -22.49 9.38 4.84
N ASN A 245 -23.76 9.01 4.60
CA ASN A 245 -24.51 9.37 3.41
C ASN A 245 -25.95 9.80 3.79
N PRO A 246 -26.11 11.02 4.32
CA PRO A 246 -27.39 11.53 4.81
C PRO A 246 -28.45 11.81 3.72
N SER A 247 -28.13 11.55 2.44
CA SER A 247 -29.09 11.70 1.34
C SER A 247 -30.05 10.50 1.27
N PRO A 248 -31.34 10.70 0.97
CA PRO A 248 -32.29 9.59 0.81
C PRO A 248 -31.82 8.61 -0.28
N GLY A 249 -31.91 7.30 0.00
CA GLY A 249 -31.53 6.25 -0.95
C GLY A 249 -30.07 5.81 -0.86
N ALA A 250 -29.53 5.68 0.35
CA ALA A 250 -28.19 5.15 0.58
C ALA A 250 -28.03 3.77 -0.08
N SER A 251 -27.04 3.66 -0.97
CA SER A 251 -26.63 2.39 -1.57
C SER A 251 -25.22 2.05 -1.12
N GLN A 252 -24.89 0.75 -1.13
CA GLN A 252 -23.54 0.28 -0.86
C GLN A 252 -22.51 1.01 -1.75
N GLN A 253 -22.83 1.21 -3.03
CA GLN A 253 -21.94 1.88 -3.97
C GLN A 253 -21.69 3.35 -3.59
N MET A 254 -22.74 4.11 -3.30
CA MET A 254 -22.59 5.51 -2.86
C MET A 254 -21.85 5.60 -1.52
N CYS A 255 -22.12 4.66 -0.61
CA CYS A 255 -21.44 4.61 0.68
C CYS A 255 -19.91 4.45 0.52
N LEU A 256 -19.51 3.49 -0.31
CA LEU A 256 -18.09 3.24 -0.59
C LEU A 256 -17.45 4.39 -1.37
N GLN A 257 -18.20 5.07 -2.25
CA GLN A 257 -17.72 6.28 -2.94
C GLN A 257 -17.39 7.42 -1.96
N HIS A 258 -18.13 7.53 -0.86
CA HIS A 258 -17.85 8.52 0.17
C HIS A 258 -16.74 8.10 1.14
N ASN A 259 -16.06 6.97 0.89
CA ASN A 259 -15.09 6.33 1.78
C ASN A 259 -15.68 6.01 3.16
N CYS A 260 -16.97 5.65 3.18
CA CYS A 260 -17.68 5.24 4.37
C CYS A 260 -17.72 3.71 4.47
N ILE A 261 -18.28 3.22 5.57
CA ILE A 261 -18.45 1.80 5.81
C ILE A 261 -19.92 1.44 5.61
N TRP A 262 -20.14 0.39 4.82
CA TRP A 262 -21.46 -0.17 4.58
C TRP A 262 -21.69 -1.39 5.49
N ASP A 263 -22.66 -1.30 6.39
CA ASP A 263 -23.24 -2.45 7.09
C ASP A 263 -24.32 -3.07 6.21
N GLY A 264 -24.13 -4.35 5.90
CA GLY A 264 -24.88 -5.04 4.86
C GLY A 264 -26.31 -5.39 5.20
N ILE A 265 -26.69 -5.52 6.49
CA ILE A 265 -28.04 -5.89 6.99
C ILE A 265 -28.03 -6.11 8.53
N THR A 266 -26.87 -6.40 9.13
CA THR A 266 -26.75 -7.00 10.47
C THR A 266 -27.37 -6.19 11.60
N ASP A 267 -27.11 -4.88 11.65
CA ASP A 267 -27.56 -4.05 12.78
C ASP A 267 -28.87 -3.29 12.49
N HIS A 268 -29.13 -2.94 11.23
CA HIS A 268 -30.29 -2.13 10.83
C HIS A 268 -31.62 -2.87 10.99
N ASP A 269 -31.67 -4.18 10.74
CA ASP A 269 -32.89 -4.99 10.93
C ASP A 269 -33.33 -5.04 12.40
N SER A 270 -32.36 -4.95 13.32
CA SER A 270 -32.61 -4.90 14.76
C SER A 270 -32.85 -3.48 15.28
N ASN A 271 -32.28 -2.46 14.63
CA ASN A 271 -32.45 -1.06 14.98
C ASN A 271 -32.50 -0.17 13.72
N PRO A 272 -33.71 0.22 13.26
CA PRO A 272 -33.90 0.99 12.03
C PRO A 272 -33.30 2.41 12.03
N THR A 273 -32.84 2.90 13.19
CA THR A 273 -32.22 4.23 13.31
C THR A 273 -30.70 4.21 13.10
N VAL A 274 -30.11 3.02 13.01
CA VAL A 274 -28.68 2.84 12.80
C VAL A 274 -28.38 2.98 11.31
N PRO A 275 -27.48 3.88 10.89
CA PRO A 275 -27.20 4.06 9.48
C PRO A 275 -26.51 2.84 8.88
N LEU A 276 -27.02 2.35 7.74
CA LEU A 276 -26.36 1.33 6.91
C LEU A 276 -25.02 1.84 6.36
N CYS A 277 -24.89 3.16 6.18
CA CYS A 277 -23.66 3.81 5.73
C CYS A 277 -23.11 4.74 6.81
N TYR A 278 -21.98 4.40 7.42
CA TYR A 278 -21.45 5.16 8.55
C TYR A 278 -19.97 5.54 8.42
N VAL A 279 -19.60 6.59 9.16
CA VAL A 279 -18.27 7.20 9.12
C VAL A 279 -17.23 6.25 9.75
N PRO A 280 -16.09 5.98 9.09
CA PRO A 280 -15.03 5.14 9.66
C PRO A 280 -14.29 5.83 10.81
N PRO A 281 -13.68 5.05 11.72
CA PRO A 281 -12.84 5.61 12.76
C PRO A 281 -11.69 6.44 12.16
N ASN A 282 -11.24 7.46 12.91
CA ASN A 282 -10.21 8.41 12.47
C ASN A 282 -10.58 9.28 11.25
N SER A 283 -11.87 9.43 10.95
CA SER A 283 -12.39 10.40 9.99
C SER A 283 -12.52 11.81 10.58
N GLY A 284 -12.63 12.83 9.72
CA GLY A 284 -12.82 14.21 10.15
C GLY A 284 -11.52 15.02 10.16
N TYR A 285 -11.20 15.66 11.29
CA TYR A 285 -10.02 16.53 11.43
C TYR A 285 -9.01 15.95 12.42
N ILE A 286 -7.73 16.00 12.05
CA ILE A 286 -6.61 15.61 12.91
C ILE A 286 -5.83 16.84 13.36
N ILE A 287 -5.29 16.80 14.58
CA ILE A 287 -4.44 17.88 15.10
C ILE A 287 -3.08 17.81 14.40
N THR A 288 -2.73 18.86 13.67
CA THR A 288 -1.45 18.98 12.96
C THR A 288 -0.43 19.85 13.71
N LYS A 289 -0.90 20.80 14.52
CA LYS A 289 -0.01 21.64 15.32
C LYS A 289 -0.65 22.01 16.64
N LYS A 290 0.16 21.97 17.71
CA LYS A 290 -0.17 22.57 19.00
C LYS A 290 0.75 23.77 19.22
N MET A 291 0.17 24.95 19.45
CA MET A 291 0.89 26.19 19.72
C MET A 291 0.46 26.72 21.08
N ASN A 292 1.38 27.34 21.83
CA ASN A 292 1.04 28.01 23.07
C ASN A 292 0.94 29.51 22.80
N TYR A 293 -0.22 30.11 23.08
CA TYR A 293 -0.43 31.54 22.98
C TYR A 293 -0.82 32.07 24.36
N GLY A 294 0.18 32.50 25.14
CA GLY A 294 0.01 32.80 26.56
C GLY A 294 -0.39 31.54 27.35
N SER A 295 -1.45 31.62 28.15
CA SER A 295 -1.95 30.52 29.00
C SER A 295 -2.87 29.53 28.27
N TYR A 296 -3.16 29.72 26.98
CA TYR A 296 -4.13 28.92 26.24
C TYR A 296 -3.46 28.15 25.09
N PRO A 297 -3.74 26.84 24.93
CA PRO A 297 -3.30 26.08 23.78
C PRO A 297 -4.13 26.46 22.55
N LYS A 298 -3.46 26.79 21.44
CA LYS A 298 -4.05 26.96 20.12
C LYS A 298 -3.78 25.70 19.29
N LEU A 299 -4.82 25.09 18.73
CA LEU A 299 -4.72 23.90 17.90
C LEU A 299 -4.89 24.28 16.43
N ALA A 300 -4.04 23.74 15.57
CA ALA A 300 -4.29 23.68 14.14
C ALA A 300 -4.71 22.26 13.78
N LEU A 301 -5.79 22.14 13.02
CA LEU A 301 -6.28 20.88 12.51
C LEU A 301 -6.34 20.89 11.00
N SER A 302 -5.98 19.76 10.40
CA SER A 302 -6.21 19.50 8.99
C SER A 302 -7.25 18.40 8.82
N SER A 303 -7.93 18.38 7.68
CA SER A 303 -8.74 17.22 7.33
C SER A 303 -7.87 15.96 7.34
N ALA A 304 -8.37 14.88 7.93
CA ALA A 304 -7.72 13.59 7.93
C ALA A 304 -7.47 13.15 6.48
N PRO A 305 -6.23 12.81 6.09
CA PRO A 305 -5.93 12.43 4.71
C PRO A 305 -6.53 11.07 4.31
N TYR A 306 -7.04 10.30 5.28
CA TYR A 306 -7.50 8.91 5.11
C TYR A 306 -8.93 8.66 5.63
N GLY A 307 -9.70 9.72 5.93
CA GLY A 307 -11.06 9.61 6.48
C GLY A 307 -12.17 9.64 5.42
N ALA A 308 -13.41 9.43 5.86
CA ALA A 308 -14.60 9.65 5.02
C ALA A 308 -14.61 11.06 4.42
N THR A 309 -15.13 11.15 3.20
CA THR A 309 -15.40 12.43 2.54
C THR A 309 -16.51 13.17 3.26
N ASN A 310 -16.43 14.51 3.32
CA ASN A 310 -17.48 15.31 3.93
C ASN A 310 -18.73 15.27 3.03
N PRO A 311 -19.88 14.76 3.51
CA PRO A 311 -21.10 14.67 2.71
C PRO A 311 -21.72 16.05 2.40
N TYR A 312 -21.27 17.10 3.08
CA TYR A 312 -21.79 18.47 2.93
C TYR A 312 -20.87 19.38 2.09
N GLY A 313 -19.94 18.80 1.32
CA GLY A 313 -19.07 19.53 0.39
C GLY A 313 -17.60 19.56 0.81
N ALA A 314 -16.88 20.62 0.44
CA ALA A 314 -15.45 20.71 0.69
C ALA A 314 -15.12 20.82 2.20
N ASN A 315 -14.04 20.18 2.62
CA ASN A 315 -13.49 20.38 3.96
C ASN A 315 -12.91 21.79 4.11
N ILE A 316 -13.23 22.45 5.23
CA ILE A 316 -12.62 23.71 5.62
C ILE A 316 -11.28 23.38 6.30
N SER A 317 -10.17 23.50 5.58
CA SER A 317 -8.85 23.14 6.11
C SER A 317 -7.77 24.15 5.70
N PRO A 318 -6.90 24.60 6.63
CA PRO A 318 -6.83 24.23 8.05
C PRO A 318 -7.86 24.96 8.94
N ILE A 319 -8.28 24.32 10.03
CA ILE A 319 -9.05 24.96 11.10
C ILE A 319 -8.09 25.32 12.22
N THR A 320 -8.15 26.55 12.73
CA THR A 320 -7.39 26.95 13.91
C THR A 320 -8.32 27.48 14.97
N PHE A 321 -8.21 26.96 16.19
CA PHE A 321 -8.91 27.47 17.37
C PHE A 321 -7.95 27.59 18.55
#